data_AF-A0A2V7T9Z9-F1
#
_entry.id   AF-A0A2V7T9Z9-F1
#
_cell.length_a   1.000
_cell.length_b   1.000
_cell.length_c   1.000
_cell.angle_alpha   90.00
_cell.angle_beta   90.00
_cell.angle_gamma   90.00
#
_symmetry.space_group_name_H-M   'P 1'
#
loop_
_entity.id
_entity.type
_entity.pdbx_description
1 polymer ?
#
loop_
_entity_poly.entity_id
_entity_poly.type
_entity_poly.pdbx_seq_one_letter_code
_entity_poly.pdbx_strand_id
1 'polypeptide(L)'
;MRCRRCSVATAGALVESLWSAESSDPRGPERLGRVCSRLGSTRGASGAGSPGGPVSHRLGGTADPRQSGGRFPPSACRARRHAVVCCRLERLAGALGLGSRVTFHGKVDDAARLFPAFDMFVLSSRTEGTPIVLFEAMAAGVPVVATAVGGVPDVVSCTEALLVPPQDPVALAQAIRTALLDPGATHARVTAARARLTREFTLARWVARYDAVYQQVARAPRHVVDNLC
;
A
#
# COMPACT_ATOMS: atom_id res chain seq x y z
N MET A 1 23.11 15.70 13.64
CA MET A 1 22.37 14.47 13.25
C MET A 1 22.04 14.57 11.76
N ARG A 2 22.55 13.68 10.90
CA ARG A 2 22.28 13.73 9.45
C ARG A 2 20.80 13.41 9.18
N CYS A 3 20.11 14.32 8.51
CA CYS A 3 18.73 14.11 8.06
C CYS A 3 18.68 12.91 7.11
N ARG A 4 18.14 11.78 7.56
CA ARG A 4 17.90 10.61 6.69
C ARG A 4 16.73 10.96 5.77
N ARG A 5 16.93 10.81 4.46
CA ARG A 5 15.85 10.91 3.47
C ARG A 5 14.83 9.81 3.79
N CYS A 6 13.69 10.17 4.38
CA CYS A 6 12.58 9.23 4.60
C CYS A 6 11.95 8.86 3.26
N SER A 7 11.51 7.63 3.09
CA SER A 7 10.90 7.10 1.88
C SER A 7 9.55 6.50 2.23
N VAL A 8 8.48 7.06 1.69
CA VAL A 8 7.10 6.66 2.02
C VAL A 8 6.45 6.11 0.77
N ALA A 9 5.97 4.86 0.80
CA ALA A 9 5.12 4.33 -0.26
C ALA A 9 3.66 4.64 0.04
N THR A 10 2.93 5.23 -0.91
CA THR A 10 1.48 5.45 -0.81
C THR A 10 0.76 4.54 -1.80
N ALA A 11 -0.37 3.97 -1.40
CA ALA A 11 -1.38 3.45 -2.31
C ALA A 11 -2.65 4.30 -2.12
N GLY A 12 -3.08 5.01 -3.16
CA GLY A 12 -4.25 5.90 -3.09
C GLY A 12 -3.98 7.35 -3.51
N ALA A 13 -5.05 8.13 -3.71
CA ALA A 13 -5.07 9.35 -4.53
C ALA A 13 -4.98 10.68 -3.75
N LEU A 14 -4.53 10.69 -2.49
CA LEU A 14 -4.54 11.89 -1.66
C LEU A 14 -3.12 12.43 -1.39
N VAL A 15 -2.58 13.13 -2.40
CA VAL A 15 -1.39 14.01 -2.27
C VAL A 15 -1.81 15.48 -2.09
N GLU A 16 -3.04 15.83 -2.50
CA GLU A 16 -3.52 17.21 -2.74
C GLU A 16 -3.69 18.07 -1.49
N SER A 17 -3.79 17.47 -0.32
CA SER A 17 -4.19 18.19 0.90
C SER A 17 -3.34 17.90 2.13
N LEU A 18 -2.37 16.98 2.02
CA LEU A 18 -1.35 16.74 3.05
C LEU A 18 -0.49 18.00 3.30
N TRP A 19 -0.29 18.84 2.27
CA TRP A 19 0.62 19.98 2.33
C TRP A 19 -0.04 21.32 2.65
N SER A 20 -1.33 21.51 2.35
CA SER A 20 -2.06 22.74 2.70
C SER A 20 -2.12 23.01 4.21
N ALA A 21 -1.97 21.96 5.03
CA ALA A 21 -1.89 22.08 6.49
C ALA A 21 -0.48 22.42 7.01
N GLU A 22 0.58 22.10 6.27
CA GLU A 22 1.97 22.39 6.62
C GLU A 22 2.39 23.83 6.28
N SER A 23 1.73 24.50 5.33
CA SER A 23 1.99 25.92 5.02
C SER A 23 1.60 26.90 6.13
N SER A 24 0.96 26.42 7.20
CA SER A 24 0.51 27.19 8.36
C SER A 24 1.36 26.98 9.63
N ASP A 25 2.37 26.11 9.61
CA ASP A 25 3.31 25.90 10.73
C ASP A 25 4.59 26.73 10.55
N PRO A 26 4.94 27.65 11.47
CA PRO A 26 6.17 28.45 11.39
C PRO A 26 7.48 27.63 11.55
N ARG A 27 7.40 26.33 11.83
CA ARG A 27 8.54 25.41 11.86
C ARG A 27 8.60 24.59 10.56
N GLY A 28 9.20 25.18 9.53
CA GLY A 28 9.24 24.66 8.15
C GLY A 28 9.81 23.24 7.90
N PRO A 29 9.80 22.79 6.63
CA PRO A 29 9.77 21.38 6.26
C PRO A 29 11.16 20.78 6.01
N GLU A 30 11.90 20.46 7.07
CA GLU A 30 13.22 19.83 6.95
C GLU A 30 13.19 18.29 7.01
N ARG A 31 12.05 17.65 7.28
CA ARG A 31 12.01 16.22 7.69
C ARG A 31 11.30 15.23 6.76
N LEU A 32 10.50 15.69 5.80
CA LEU A 32 9.80 14.80 4.86
C LEU A 32 10.64 14.51 3.62
N GLY A 33 11.13 13.27 3.52
CA GLY A 33 11.85 12.75 2.35
C GLY A 33 10.92 12.34 1.21
N ARG A 34 11.36 11.40 0.37
CA ARG A 34 10.66 11.03 -0.88
C ARG A 34 9.33 10.31 -0.62
N VAL A 35 8.27 10.74 -1.28
CA VAL A 35 6.96 10.07 -1.30
C VAL A 35 6.80 9.36 -2.65
N CYS A 36 6.51 8.07 -2.62
CA CYS A 36 6.36 7.20 -3.78
C CYS A 36 4.90 6.78 -3.89
N SER A 37 4.16 7.21 -4.91
CA SER A 37 2.75 6.84 -5.04
C SER A 37 2.53 5.68 -6.03
N ARG A 38 1.72 4.71 -5.60
CA ARG A 38 1.18 3.58 -6.36
C ARG A 38 -0.28 3.88 -6.68
N LEU A 39 -0.64 3.72 -7.95
CA LEU A 39 -2.03 3.65 -8.39
C LEU A 39 -2.42 2.18 -8.53
N GLY A 40 -3.57 1.81 -7.96
CA GLY A 40 -4.04 0.45 -7.78
C GLY A 40 -4.18 -0.36 -9.08
N SER A 41 -4.13 -1.68 -8.93
CA SER A 41 -4.31 -2.68 -9.99
C SER A 41 -5.73 -3.22 -9.95
N THR A 42 -6.44 -3.21 -11.09
CA THR A 42 -7.57 -4.11 -11.34
C THR A 42 -7.06 -5.42 -11.94
N ARG A 43 -7.54 -6.57 -11.41
CA ARG A 43 -7.18 -7.91 -11.89
C ARG A 43 -7.80 -8.22 -13.27
N GLY A 44 -7.07 -9.02 -14.04
CA GLY A 44 -7.62 -10.15 -14.81
C GLY A 44 -8.03 -9.86 -16.26
N ALA A 45 -7.12 -10.12 -17.20
CA ALA A 45 -7.49 -10.62 -18.52
C ALA A 45 -6.59 -11.82 -18.84
N SER A 46 -7.22 -12.98 -18.94
CA SER A 46 -6.67 -14.26 -19.37
C SER A 46 -6.13 -14.16 -20.80
N GLY A 47 -4.96 -14.77 -21.04
CA GLY A 47 -4.41 -15.00 -22.36
C GLY A 47 -3.77 -16.39 -22.39
N ALA A 48 -4.30 -17.26 -23.24
CA ALA A 48 -3.96 -18.66 -23.39
C ALA A 48 -2.70 -18.88 -24.27
N GLY A 49 -1.99 -20.00 -24.02
CA GLY A 49 -1.37 -20.86 -25.05
C GLY A 49 0.07 -20.60 -25.52
N SER A 50 1.04 -21.29 -24.88
CA SER A 50 2.16 -22.15 -25.39
C SER A 50 3.05 -21.79 -26.61
N PRO A 51 4.16 -22.53 -26.87
CA PRO A 51 5.32 -22.83 -26.02
C PRO A 51 6.68 -22.61 -26.76
N GLY A 52 7.82 -22.60 -26.04
CA GLY A 52 9.12 -22.99 -26.63
C GLY A 52 10.32 -22.07 -26.37
N GLY A 53 11.42 -22.66 -25.90
CA GLY A 53 12.78 -22.13 -26.03
C GLY A 53 13.52 -21.89 -24.70
N PRO A 54 14.68 -22.56 -24.44
CA PRO A 54 15.46 -22.37 -23.23
C PRO A 54 16.36 -21.14 -23.38
N VAL A 55 16.49 -20.33 -22.32
CA VAL A 55 17.54 -19.31 -22.27
C VAL A 55 18.23 -19.36 -20.92
N SER A 56 19.42 -19.94 -20.96
CA SER A 56 20.46 -19.89 -19.95
C SER A 56 20.94 -18.47 -19.67
N HIS A 57 21.48 -18.32 -18.45
CA HIS A 57 22.52 -17.37 -18.01
C HIS A 57 22.10 -16.11 -17.25
N ARG A 58 22.70 -16.09 -16.04
CA ARG A 58 23.66 -15.09 -15.53
C ARG A 58 23.18 -14.34 -14.30
N LEU A 59 23.75 -14.77 -13.17
CA LEU A 59 23.92 -13.98 -11.96
C LEU A 59 24.49 -12.59 -12.32
N GLY A 60 23.83 -11.54 -11.86
CA GLY A 60 24.28 -10.16 -12.08
C GLY A 60 23.57 -9.17 -11.15
N GLY A 61 24.20 -8.88 -10.01
CA GLY A 61 24.12 -7.58 -9.33
C GLY A 61 22.89 -7.30 -8.46
N THR A 62 23.04 -7.38 -7.14
CA THR A 62 22.15 -6.72 -6.18
C THR A 62 22.37 -5.21 -6.23
N ALA A 63 21.68 -4.52 -7.15
CA ALA A 63 21.61 -3.07 -7.12
C ALA A 63 20.68 -2.62 -5.97
N ASP A 64 21.22 -1.81 -5.05
CA ASP A 64 20.46 -1.16 -3.98
C ASP A 64 19.34 -0.31 -4.61
N PRO A 65 18.04 -0.61 -4.35
CA PRO A 65 16.92 0.15 -4.90
C PRO A 65 16.96 1.65 -4.54
N ARG A 66 17.75 2.04 -3.52
CA ARG A 66 17.95 3.43 -3.12
C ARG A 66 18.80 4.24 -4.12
N GLN A 67 19.54 3.57 -5.00
CA GLN A 67 20.51 4.21 -5.91
C GLN A 67 20.05 4.25 -7.37
N SER A 68 18.98 3.54 -7.75
CA SER A 68 18.40 3.64 -9.09
C SER A 68 17.52 4.89 -9.22
N GLY A 69 18.15 6.05 -9.34
CA GLY A 69 17.54 7.34 -9.65
C GLY A 69 17.04 7.46 -11.11
N GLY A 70 16.40 6.41 -11.62
CA GLY A 70 15.83 6.39 -12.96
C GLY A 70 14.59 7.29 -13.02
N ARG A 71 14.77 8.51 -13.52
CA ARG A 71 13.66 9.37 -13.92
C ARG A 71 13.02 8.76 -15.16
N PHE A 72 11.93 8.01 -15.01
CA PHE A 72 11.17 7.53 -16.15
C PHE A 72 10.50 8.72 -16.86
N PRO A 73 10.66 8.87 -18.18
CA PRO A 73 10.16 10.04 -18.89
C PRO A 73 8.61 10.05 -18.90
N PRO A 74 7.99 11.24 -18.83
CA PRO A 74 6.53 11.43 -18.77
C PRO A 74 5.78 10.99 -20.04
N SER A 75 6.48 10.54 -21.09
CA SER A 75 5.90 10.20 -22.39
C SER A 75 5.20 8.83 -22.44
N ALA A 76 5.32 7.98 -21.40
CA ALA A 76 4.68 6.66 -21.37
C ALA A 76 3.19 6.67 -20.98
N CYS A 77 2.60 7.85 -20.74
CA CYS A 77 1.24 7.99 -20.18
C CYS A 77 0.10 7.91 -21.24
N ARG A 78 0.28 7.19 -22.35
CA ARG A 78 -0.77 7.01 -23.36
C ARG A 78 -1.44 5.64 -23.22
N ALA A 79 -2.76 5.69 -23.05
CA ALA A 79 -3.73 4.60 -23.10
C ALA A 79 -3.84 3.70 -21.84
N ARG A 80 -4.57 4.18 -20.82
CA ARG A 80 -5.52 3.42 -19.97
C ARG A 80 -6.15 4.34 -18.92
N ARG A 81 -7.30 3.97 -18.34
CA ARG A 81 -8.06 4.77 -17.34
C ARG A 81 -7.23 5.25 -16.14
N HIS A 82 -6.07 4.65 -15.87
CA HIS A 82 -5.11 5.06 -14.82
C HIS A 82 -4.17 6.22 -15.22
N ALA A 83 -4.05 6.55 -16.51
CA ALA A 83 -3.20 7.64 -17.01
C ALA A 83 -3.67 9.03 -16.54
N VAL A 84 -4.99 9.22 -16.43
CA VAL A 84 -5.59 10.51 -16.04
C VAL A 84 -5.27 10.88 -14.59
N VAL A 85 -5.25 9.89 -13.70
CA VAL A 85 -4.93 10.11 -12.28
C VAL A 85 -3.43 10.38 -12.09
N CYS A 86 -2.55 9.65 -12.79
CA CYS A 86 -1.11 9.95 -12.81
C CYS A 86 -0.84 11.40 -13.24
N CYS A 87 -1.35 11.81 -14.40
CA CYS A 87 -1.11 13.15 -14.92
C CYS A 87 -1.62 14.25 -13.98
N ARG A 88 -2.78 14.05 -13.33
CA ARG A 88 -3.31 15.02 -12.36
C ARG A 88 -2.38 15.15 -11.15
N LEU A 89 -1.94 14.02 -10.58
CA LEU A 89 -1.08 14.01 -9.39
C LEU A 89 0.32 14.53 -9.69
N GLU A 90 0.88 14.23 -10.87
CA GLU A 90 2.17 14.77 -11.31
C GLU A 90 2.11 16.30 -11.47
N ARG A 91 1.06 16.81 -12.13
CA ARG A 91 0.84 18.26 -12.29
C ARG A 91 0.69 18.95 -10.94
N LEU A 92 -0.08 18.36 -10.03
CA LEU A 92 -0.28 18.84 -8.68
C LEU A 92 1.05 18.86 -7.89
N ALA A 93 1.85 17.79 -7.96
CA ALA A 93 3.16 17.75 -7.33
C ALA A 93 4.09 18.84 -7.91
N GLY A 94 3.99 19.14 -9.22
CA GLY A 94 4.67 20.26 -9.85
C GLY A 94 4.22 21.61 -9.29
N ALA A 95 2.90 21.84 -9.20
CA ALA A 95 2.32 23.08 -8.67
C ALA A 95 2.68 23.33 -7.19
N LEU A 96 2.83 22.25 -6.40
CA LEU A 96 3.24 22.31 -4.99
C LEU A 96 4.78 22.36 -4.80
N GLY A 97 5.57 22.35 -5.88
CA GLY A 97 7.04 22.35 -5.80
C GLY A 97 7.65 21.04 -5.26
N LEU A 98 6.88 19.94 -5.27
CA LEU A 98 7.25 18.65 -4.71
C LEU A 98 7.92 17.70 -5.72
N GLY A 99 8.17 18.15 -6.96
CA GLY A 99 8.65 17.28 -8.05
C GLY A 99 9.99 16.56 -7.78
N SER A 100 10.85 17.08 -6.90
CA SER A 100 12.11 16.41 -6.48
C SER A 100 11.92 15.45 -5.29
N ARG A 101 10.77 15.55 -4.61
CA ARG A 101 10.40 14.77 -3.44
C ARG A 101 9.37 13.68 -3.77
N VAL A 102 8.72 13.71 -4.93
CA VAL A 102 7.75 12.68 -5.32
C VAL A 102 8.29 11.87 -6.48
N THR A 103 8.21 10.54 -6.39
CA THR A 103 8.54 9.63 -7.49
C THR A 103 7.32 8.79 -7.85
N PHE A 104 6.89 8.86 -9.11
CA PHE A 104 5.78 8.08 -9.63
C PHE A 104 6.35 6.87 -10.37
N HIS A 105 6.19 5.66 -9.80
CA HIS A 105 6.73 4.44 -10.39
C HIS A 105 5.80 3.81 -11.44
N GLY A 106 4.57 4.31 -11.58
CA GLY A 106 3.57 3.72 -12.44
C GLY A 106 3.24 2.27 -12.04
N LYS A 107 2.97 1.42 -13.03
CA LYS A 107 2.77 -0.02 -12.79
C LYS A 107 4.14 -0.67 -12.54
N VAL A 108 4.31 -1.24 -11.36
CA VAL A 108 5.47 -2.07 -11.02
C VAL A 108 5.01 -3.52 -10.90
N ASP A 109 5.58 -4.40 -11.71
CA ASP A 109 5.40 -5.83 -11.56
C ASP A 109 6.17 -6.31 -10.32
N ASP A 110 5.53 -7.14 -9.49
CA ASP A 110 6.05 -7.60 -8.20
C ASP A 110 6.52 -6.43 -7.30
N ALA A 111 5.58 -5.52 -6.98
CA ALA A 111 5.84 -4.39 -6.11
C ALA A 111 6.20 -4.79 -4.67
N ALA A 112 5.88 -6.02 -4.24
CA ALA A 112 6.19 -6.54 -2.92
C ALA A 112 7.69 -6.45 -2.59
N ARG A 113 8.57 -6.68 -3.58
CA ARG A 113 10.04 -6.58 -3.40
C ARG A 113 10.52 -5.17 -3.04
N LEU A 114 9.72 -4.14 -3.29
CA LEU A 114 10.09 -2.76 -3.00
C LEU A 114 9.84 -2.37 -1.54
N PHE A 115 8.95 -3.08 -0.84
CA PHE A 115 8.57 -2.74 0.54
C PHE A 115 9.76 -2.56 1.49
N PRO A 116 10.77 -3.46 1.51
CA PRO A 116 11.92 -3.30 2.39
C PRO A 116 12.75 -2.02 2.16
N ALA A 117 12.57 -1.35 1.02
CA ALA A 117 13.24 -0.09 0.70
C ALA A 117 12.51 1.14 1.24
N PHE A 118 11.29 1.00 1.78
CA PHE A 118 10.49 2.10 2.32
C PHE A 118 10.53 2.14 3.85
N ASP A 119 10.54 3.36 4.39
CA ASP A 119 10.47 3.59 5.83
C ASP A 119 9.03 3.49 6.37
N MET A 120 8.03 3.61 5.49
CA MET A 120 6.60 3.56 5.83
C MET A 120 5.76 3.26 4.59
N PHE A 121 4.63 2.59 4.81
CA PHE A 121 3.56 2.41 3.84
C PHE A 121 2.29 3.15 4.28
N VAL A 122 1.67 3.86 3.36
CA VAL A 122 0.48 4.68 3.58
C VAL A 122 -0.64 4.25 2.63
N LEU A 123 -1.77 3.83 3.17
CA LEU A 123 -2.97 3.49 2.39
C LEU A 123 -4.04 4.57 2.60
N SER A 124 -4.28 5.41 1.59
CA SER A 124 -5.23 6.55 1.66
C SER A 124 -6.49 6.34 0.83
N SER A 125 -6.92 5.08 0.70
CA SER A 125 -8.08 4.68 -0.10
C SER A 125 -9.39 5.19 0.49
N ARG A 126 -10.38 5.42 -0.38
CA ARG A 126 -11.75 5.79 0.04
C ARG A 126 -12.63 4.57 0.31
N THR A 127 -12.33 3.45 -0.34
CA THR A 127 -13.03 2.17 -0.22
C THR A 127 -12.03 1.06 -0.41
N GLU A 128 -12.18 -0.03 0.34
CA GLU A 128 -11.35 -1.23 0.24
C GLU A 128 -12.20 -2.47 0.54
N GLY A 129 -11.86 -3.60 -0.08
CA GLY A 129 -12.36 -4.91 0.34
C GLY A 129 -11.46 -5.43 1.45
N THR A 130 -10.63 -6.42 1.12
CA THR A 130 -9.51 -6.86 1.97
C THR A 130 -8.21 -6.53 1.25
N PRO A 131 -7.56 -5.41 1.58
CA PRO A 131 -6.42 -4.92 0.81
C PRO A 131 -5.19 -5.82 1.02
N ILE A 132 -4.87 -6.63 0.01
CA ILE A 132 -3.74 -7.58 0.03
C ILE A 132 -2.41 -6.86 0.32
N VAL A 133 -2.30 -5.61 -0.13
CA VAL A 133 -1.12 -4.77 0.07
C VAL A 133 -0.78 -4.53 1.55
N LEU A 134 -1.76 -4.63 2.47
CA LEU A 134 -1.48 -4.59 3.91
C LEU A 134 -0.70 -5.83 4.36
N PHE A 135 -1.06 -7.02 3.88
CA PHE A 135 -0.30 -8.24 4.21
C PHE A 135 1.13 -8.17 3.68
N GLU A 136 1.32 -7.60 2.47
CA GLU A 136 2.64 -7.36 1.89
C GLU A 136 3.48 -6.43 2.79
N ALA A 137 2.91 -5.32 3.25
CA ALA A 137 3.56 -4.37 4.16
C ALA A 137 3.91 -5.01 5.51
N MET A 138 2.98 -5.75 6.11
CA MET A 138 3.16 -6.46 7.37
C MET A 138 4.29 -7.50 7.25
N ALA A 139 4.29 -8.30 6.19
CA ALA A 139 5.33 -9.30 5.92
C ALA A 139 6.71 -8.63 5.77
N ALA A 140 6.78 -7.55 5.02
CA ALA A 140 8.00 -6.77 4.84
C ALA A 140 8.46 -6.03 6.11
N GLY A 141 7.60 -5.93 7.15
CA GLY A 141 7.91 -5.22 8.39
C GLY A 141 7.97 -3.72 8.23
N VAL A 142 7.19 -3.19 7.28
CA VAL A 142 7.10 -1.77 7.02
C VAL A 142 5.99 -1.17 7.87
N PRO A 143 6.22 -0.07 8.60
CA PRO A 143 5.18 0.64 9.33
C PRO A 143 4.00 1.02 8.45
N VAL A 144 2.77 0.84 8.95
CA VAL A 144 1.54 1.11 8.20
C VAL A 144 0.78 2.29 8.80
N VAL A 145 0.42 3.24 7.94
CA VAL A 145 -0.62 4.25 8.18
C VAL A 145 -1.74 3.99 7.18
N ALA A 146 -3.00 3.89 7.61
CA ALA A 146 -4.10 3.59 6.72
C ALA A 146 -5.38 4.34 7.08
N THR A 147 -6.20 4.63 6.07
CA THR A 147 -7.58 5.07 6.29
C THR A 147 -8.45 3.91 6.74
N ALA A 148 -9.24 4.09 7.79
CA ALA A 148 -10.16 3.08 8.33
C ALA A 148 -11.41 2.94 7.46
N VAL A 149 -11.29 2.25 6.33
CA VAL A 149 -12.40 2.01 5.38
C VAL A 149 -12.52 0.54 5.01
N GLY A 150 -13.74 0.11 4.73
CA GLY A 150 -14.01 -1.26 4.27
C GLY A 150 -13.43 -2.31 5.21
N GLY A 151 -12.72 -3.30 4.67
CA GLY A 151 -12.07 -4.34 5.46
C GLY A 151 -10.65 -4.00 5.93
N VAL A 152 -10.21 -2.74 5.89
CA VAL A 152 -8.93 -2.33 6.52
C VAL A 152 -8.91 -2.67 8.02
N PRO A 153 -9.95 -2.36 8.82
CA PRO A 153 -9.97 -2.67 10.26
C PRO A 153 -10.00 -4.18 10.55
N ASP A 154 -10.44 -5.01 9.59
CA ASP A 154 -10.42 -6.47 9.71
C ASP A 154 -8.99 -7.02 9.60
N VAL A 155 -8.10 -6.32 8.91
CA VAL A 155 -6.70 -6.73 8.67
C VAL A 155 -5.76 -6.20 9.77
N VAL A 156 -5.88 -4.93 10.11
CA VAL A 156 -5.06 -4.26 11.14
C VAL A 156 -5.91 -3.41 12.06
N SER A 157 -5.52 -3.32 13.33
CA SER A 157 -6.10 -2.45 14.34
C SER A 157 -5.14 -1.33 14.74
N CYS A 158 -5.57 -0.45 15.65
CA CYS A 158 -4.76 0.68 16.15
C CYS A 158 -3.46 0.27 16.86
N THR A 159 -3.32 -1.00 17.25
CA THR A 159 -2.08 -1.55 17.84
C THR A 159 -1.07 -1.99 16.78
N GLU A 160 -1.53 -2.31 15.57
CA GLU A 160 -0.70 -2.81 14.46
C GLU A 160 -0.40 -1.72 13.41
N ALA A 161 -1.25 -0.69 13.33
CA ALA A 161 -1.14 0.41 12.38
C ALA A 161 -1.67 1.71 12.98
N LEU A 162 -1.35 2.85 12.34
CA LEU A 162 -2.06 4.10 12.61
C LEU A 162 -3.25 4.20 11.66
N LEU A 163 -4.45 4.19 12.24
CA LEU A 163 -5.71 4.29 11.50
C LEU A 163 -6.27 5.70 11.58
N VAL A 164 -6.64 6.27 10.43
CA VAL A 164 -7.21 7.62 10.32
C VAL A 164 -8.55 7.61 9.60
N PRO A 165 -9.42 8.62 9.78
CA PRO A 165 -10.63 8.75 8.97
C PRO A 165 -10.32 8.90 7.47
N PRO A 166 -11.15 8.37 6.57
CA PRO A 166 -10.99 8.63 5.14
C PRO A 166 -11.26 10.09 4.81
N GLN A 167 -10.64 10.57 3.73
CA GLN A 167 -10.80 11.95 3.24
C GLN A 167 -10.37 13.03 4.25
N ASP A 168 -9.63 12.65 5.30
CA ASP A 168 -9.01 13.58 6.25
C ASP A 168 -7.48 13.62 6.03
N PRO A 169 -7.00 14.56 5.20
CA PRO A 169 -5.58 14.71 4.93
C PRO A 169 -4.79 15.25 6.12
N VAL A 170 -5.43 16.02 7.01
CA VAL A 170 -4.75 16.58 8.18
C VAL A 170 -4.45 15.44 9.15
N ALA A 171 -5.43 14.59 9.43
CA ALA A 171 -5.24 13.39 10.24
C ALA A 171 -4.20 12.45 9.62
N LEU A 172 -4.21 12.27 8.30
CA LEU A 172 -3.22 11.44 7.60
C LEU A 172 -1.79 12.00 7.76
N ALA A 173 -1.59 13.31 7.57
CA ALA A 173 -0.30 13.97 7.76
C ALA A 173 0.18 13.85 9.22
N GLN A 174 -0.72 14.04 10.17
CA GLN A 174 -0.41 13.89 11.60
C GLN A 174 -0.01 12.46 11.94
N ALA A 175 -0.70 11.44 11.42
CA ALA A 175 -0.34 10.05 11.62
C ALA A 175 1.03 9.70 11.03
N ILE A 176 1.34 10.18 9.81
CA ILE A 176 2.67 10.04 9.20
C ILE A 176 3.73 10.68 10.10
N ARG A 177 3.50 11.91 10.59
CA ARG A 177 4.43 12.58 11.50
C ARG A 177 4.61 11.81 12.81
N THR A 178 3.54 11.33 13.42
CA THR A 178 3.59 10.52 14.64
C THR A 178 4.46 9.28 14.44
N ALA A 179 4.27 8.57 13.32
CA ALA A 179 5.09 7.38 13.01
C ALA A 179 6.58 7.71 12.87
N LEU A 180 6.92 8.85 12.26
CA LEU A 180 8.31 9.28 12.06
C LEU A 180 8.96 9.84 13.33
N LEU A 181 8.18 10.44 14.22
CA LEU A 181 8.68 11.10 15.43
C LEU A 181 8.79 10.16 16.63
N ASP A 182 8.11 9.03 16.62
CA ASP A 182 8.20 8.00 17.66
C ASP A 182 8.61 6.62 17.08
N PRO A 183 9.92 6.41 16.83
CA PRO A 183 10.42 5.14 16.29
C PRO A 183 10.14 3.94 17.20
N GLY A 184 10.08 4.16 18.53
CA GLY A 184 9.85 3.10 19.50
C GLY A 184 8.42 2.54 19.38
N ALA A 185 7.43 3.42 19.43
CA ALA A 185 6.04 3.01 19.23
C ALA A 185 5.79 2.48 17.81
N THR A 186 6.45 3.04 16.80
CA THR A 186 6.38 2.54 15.42
C THR A 186 6.93 1.11 15.31
N HIS A 187 8.07 0.82 15.94
CA HIS A 187 8.64 -0.52 15.95
C HIS A 187 7.75 -1.53 16.70
N ALA A 188 7.11 -1.11 17.80
CA ALA A 188 6.15 -1.92 18.52
C ALA A 188 4.94 -2.30 17.64
N ARG A 189 4.40 -1.33 16.87
CA ARG A 189 3.31 -1.57 15.91
C ARG A 189 3.70 -2.58 14.83
N VAL A 190 4.90 -2.43 14.24
CA VAL A 190 5.43 -3.36 13.24
C VAL A 190 5.55 -4.78 13.81
N THR A 191 6.05 -4.91 15.02
CA THR A 191 6.17 -6.21 15.71
C THR A 191 4.80 -6.85 15.94
N ALA A 192 3.83 -6.07 16.43
CA ALA A 192 2.45 -6.52 16.63
C ALA A 192 1.80 -6.95 15.31
N ALA A 193 1.99 -6.16 14.25
CA ALA A 193 1.50 -6.45 12.90
C ALA A 193 2.04 -7.77 12.36
N ARG A 194 3.35 -8.00 12.48
CA ARG A 194 3.99 -9.27 12.08
C ARG A 194 3.48 -10.46 12.89
N ALA A 195 3.36 -10.30 14.21
CA ALA A 195 2.82 -11.34 15.08
C ALA A 195 1.37 -11.69 14.72
N ARG A 196 0.55 -10.68 14.42
CA ARG A 196 -0.83 -10.89 13.96
C ARG A 196 -0.88 -11.57 12.59
N LEU A 197 -0.02 -11.18 11.65
CA LEU A 197 0.08 -11.82 10.33
C LEU A 197 0.30 -13.33 10.44
N THR A 198 1.33 -13.72 11.20
CA THR A 198 1.71 -15.13 11.37
C THR A 198 0.71 -15.91 12.22
N ARG A 199 0.01 -15.23 13.13
CA ARG A 199 -1.08 -15.83 13.89
C ARG A 199 -2.32 -15.99 13.01
N GLU A 200 -2.94 -14.93 12.56
CA GLU A 200 -4.33 -14.97 12.08
C GLU A 200 -4.48 -15.23 10.59
N PHE A 201 -3.47 -14.87 9.77
CA PHE A 201 -3.62 -14.81 8.32
C PHE A 201 -2.82 -15.89 7.58
N THR A 202 -2.67 -17.07 8.20
CA THR A 202 -2.04 -18.22 7.54
C THR A 202 -3.04 -18.95 6.66
N LEU A 203 -2.54 -19.55 5.58
CA LEU A 203 -3.35 -20.37 4.67
C LEU A 203 -4.09 -21.48 5.44
N ALA A 204 -3.41 -22.15 6.37
CA ALA A 204 -4.02 -23.21 7.18
C ALA A 204 -5.23 -22.71 7.99
N ARG A 205 -5.14 -21.53 8.62
CA ARG A 205 -6.26 -20.93 9.35
C ARG A 205 -7.39 -20.51 8.43
N TRP A 206 -7.06 -19.97 7.27
CA TRP A 206 -8.07 -19.62 6.26
C TRP A 206 -8.81 -20.87 5.81
N VAL A 207 -8.11 -21.91 5.37
CA VAL A 207 -8.71 -23.19 4.96
C VAL A 207 -9.60 -23.75 6.08
N ALA A 208 -9.13 -23.79 7.32
CA ALA A 208 -9.93 -24.29 8.44
C ALA A 208 -11.21 -23.45 8.69
N ARG A 209 -11.13 -22.12 8.56
CA ARG A 209 -12.31 -21.23 8.70
C ARG A 209 -13.32 -21.44 7.57
N TYR A 210 -12.85 -21.56 6.33
CA TYR A 210 -13.71 -21.82 5.18
C TYR A 210 -14.37 -23.21 5.28
N ASP A 211 -13.60 -24.24 5.65
CA ASP A 211 -14.11 -25.60 5.86
C ASP A 211 -15.20 -25.64 6.95
N ALA A 212 -15.00 -24.95 8.07
CA ALA A 212 -16.02 -24.85 9.11
C ALA A 212 -17.35 -24.24 8.59
N VAL A 213 -17.27 -23.21 7.76
CA VAL A 213 -18.46 -22.61 7.13
C VAL A 213 -19.12 -23.59 6.16
N TYR A 214 -18.36 -24.27 5.31
CA TYR A 214 -18.91 -25.27 4.40
C TYR A 214 -19.58 -26.43 5.15
N GLN A 215 -19.00 -26.90 6.25
CA GLN A 215 -19.61 -27.93 7.08
C GLN A 215 -20.90 -27.46 7.76
N GLN A 216 -20.98 -26.20 8.20
CA GLN A 216 -22.22 -25.63 8.75
C GLN A 216 -23.34 -25.64 7.71
N VAL A 217 -23.06 -25.18 6.50
CA VAL A 217 -24.05 -25.15 5.41
C VAL A 217 -24.42 -26.56 4.95
N ALA A 218 -23.46 -27.48 4.88
CA ALA A 218 -23.72 -28.86 4.51
C ALA A 218 -24.57 -29.63 5.53
N ARG A 219 -24.50 -29.26 6.81
CA ARG A 219 -25.28 -29.85 7.90
C ARG A 219 -26.62 -29.15 8.14
N ALA A 220 -26.81 -27.94 7.62
CA ALA A 220 -28.08 -27.25 7.71
C ALA A 220 -29.16 -28.08 6.98
N PRO A 221 -30.34 -28.29 7.58
CA PRO A 221 -31.43 -28.96 6.90
C PRO A 221 -31.72 -28.20 5.61
N ARG A 222 -31.72 -28.91 4.49
CA ARG A 222 -32.10 -28.31 3.21
C ARG A 222 -33.55 -27.89 3.36
N HIS A 223 -33.83 -26.59 3.37
CA HIS A 223 -35.13 -26.13 2.97
C HIS A 223 -35.30 -26.54 1.52
N VAL A 224 -35.99 -27.67 1.31
CA VAL A 224 -36.60 -27.93 0.03
C VAL A 224 -37.53 -26.75 -0.18
N VAL A 225 -37.18 -25.87 -1.12
CA VAL A 225 -38.15 -24.92 -1.63
C VAL A 225 -39.10 -25.80 -2.42
N ASP A 226 -40.14 -26.29 -1.75
CA ASP A 226 -41.26 -26.94 -2.40
C ASP A 226 -41.87 -25.87 -3.31
N ASN A 227 -41.41 -25.84 -4.56
CA ASN A 227 -42.12 -25.17 -5.64
C ASN A 227 -43.42 -25.96 -5.84
N LEU A 228 -44.41 -25.66 -4.99
CA LEU A 228 -45.80 -25.95 -5.26
C LEU A 228 -46.25 -25.02 -6.40
N CYS A 229 -46.47 -25.64 -7.56
CA CYS A 229 -47.26 -25.23 -8.73
C CYS A 229 -47.04 -23.83 -9.32
#